data_AF-A0A3D8GU44-F1
#
_entry.id   AF-A0A3D8GU44-F1
#
_cell.length_a   1.000
_cell.length_b   1.000
_cell.length_c   1.000
_cell.angle_alpha   90.00
_cell.angle_beta   90.00
_cell.angle_gamma   90.00
#
_symmetry.space_group_name_H-M   'P 1'
#
loop_
_entity.id
_entity.type
_entity.pdbx_description
1 polymer ?
#
loop_
_entity_poly.entity_id
_entity_poly.type
_entity_poly.pdbx_seq_one_letter_code
_entity_poly.pdbx_strand_id
1 'polypeptide(L)'
;MEHLNGQNELLEELKENPPKIIGGYKKQGWAVKSLDKISNDPVEKEEDGTIMAKAVLESSDLSYYPAFLHLHPKKKGQILGVYFIAESKDQYDLIPFELAKEFIDKSDGELLPFRYRTIEKVEGDEFQKNWPEFS
;
A
#
# COMPACT_ATOMS: atom_id res chain seq x y z
N MET A 1 -11.29 -1.12 22.88
CA MET A 1 -11.61 -2.56 22.75
C MET A 1 -12.40 -2.87 21.48
N GLU A 2 -13.14 -1.94 20.89
CA GLU A 2 -13.90 -2.18 19.64
C GLU A 2 -13.02 -2.36 18.39
N HIS A 3 -11.90 -1.65 18.27
CA HIS A 3 -11.00 -1.74 17.10
C HIS A 3 -10.34 -3.11 16.87
N LEU A 4 -10.13 -3.91 17.94
CA LEU A 4 -9.50 -5.23 17.84
C LEU A 4 -10.49 -6.30 17.34
N ASN A 5 -11.78 -6.14 17.63
CA ASN A 5 -12.80 -7.11 17.18
C ASN A 5 -13.00 -7.04 15.66
N GLY A 6 -13.09 -5.82 15.10
CA GLY A 6 -13.29 -5.66 13.66
C GLY A 6 -12.11 -6.16 12.81
N GLN A 7 -10.88 -6.03 13.29
CA GLN A 7 -9.69 -6.57 12.58
C GLN A 7 -9.65 -8.09 12.60
N ASN A 8 -10.04 -8.71 13.72
CA ASN A 8 -10.10 -10.17 13.83
C ASN A 8 -11.22 -10.74 12.95
N GLU A 9 -12.40 -10.10 12.93
CA GLU A 9 -13.51 -10.50 12.06
C GLU A 9 -13.11 -10.43 10.58
N LEU A 10 -12.49 -9.31 10.15
CA LEU A 10 -11.98 -9.17 8.79
C LEU A 10 -10.91 -10.22 8.46
N LEU A 11 -10.00 -10.51 9.40
CA LEU A 11 -8.97 -11.54 9.18
C LEU A 11 -9.59 -12.94 8.97
N GLU A 12 -10.61 -13.29 9.75
CA GLU A 12 -11.31 -14.57 9.59
C GLU A 12 -12.04 -14.63 8.25
N GLU A 13 -12.73 -13.57 7.83
CA GLU A 13 -13.35 -13.48 6.50
C GLU A 13 -12.32 -13.66 5.36
N LEU A 14 -11.16 -13.01 5.49
CA LEU A 14 -10.06 -13.13 4.53
C LEU A 14 -9.45 -14.54 4.53
N LYS A 15 -9.45 -15.26 5.65
CA LYS A 15 -9.00 -16.67 5.68
C LYS A 15 -9.98 -17.60 5.00
N GLU A 16 -11.29 -17.35 5.12
CA GLU A 16 -12.31 -18.12 4.41
C GLU A 16 -12.24 -17.92 2.90
N ASN A 17 -11.92 -16.70 2.46
CA ASN A 17 -11.73 -16.35 1.05
C ASN A 17 -10.41 -15.59 0.84
N PRO A 18 -9.27 -16.31 0.75
CA PRO A 18 -7.95 -15.70 0.66
C PRO A 18 -7.84 -14.66 -0.44
N PRO A 19 -7.50 -13.40 -0.11
CA PRO A 19 -7.36 -12.35 -1.10
C PRO A 19 -6.15 -12.63 -1.98
N LYS A 20 -6.28 -12.33 -3.28
CA LYS A 20 -5.14 -12.35 -4.19
C LYS A 20 -4.43 -11.01 -4.14
N ILE A 21 -3.43 -10.92 -3.26
CA ILE A 21 -2.60 -9.72 -3.13
C ILE A 21 -1.84 -9.45 -4.44
N ILE A 22 -1.97 -8.23 -4.96
CA ILE A 22 -1.28 -7.76 -6.14
C ILE A 22 0.10 -7.26 -5.72
N GLY A 23 1.17 -7.79 -6.32
CA GLY A 23 2.53 -7.32 -6.06
C GLY A 23 3.58 -8.41 -6.22
N GLY A 24 4.67 -8.30 -5.46
CA GLY A 24 5.80 -9.21 -5.56
C GLY A 24 6.51 -9.14 -6.92
N TYR A 25 6.37 -8.02 -7.64
CA TYR A 25 6.92 -7.89 -8.97
C TYR A 25 8.44 -7.75 -8.93
N LYS A 26 9.13 -8.24 -9.97
CA LYS A 26 10.58 -8.05 -10.13
C LYS A 26 10.95 -6.67 -10.68
N LYS A 27 9.99 -5.94 -11.26
CA LYS A 27 10.20 -4.63 -11.88
C LYS A 27 9.18 -3.63 -11.37
N GLN A 28 9.65 -2.48 -10.91
CA GLN A 28 8.81 -1.38 -10.41
C GLN A 28 7.71 -0.98 -11.40
N GLY A 29 8.00 -0.96 -12.71
CA GLY A 29 7.03 -0.58 -13.74
C GLY A 29 5.76 -1.44 -13.77
N TRP A 30 5.79 -2.68 -13.27
CA TRP A 30 4.58 -3.49 -13.13
C TRP A 30 3.71 -3.04 -11.96
N ALA A 31 4.30 -2.64 -10.84
CA ALA A 31 3.56 -2.03 -9.73
C ALA A 31 2.89 -0.72 -10.17
N VAL A 32 3.62 0.13 -10.91
CA VAL A 32 3.07 1.38 -11.46
C VAL A 32 1.89 1.10 -12.40
N LYS A 33 2.05 0.18 -13.36
CA LYS A 33 0.95 -0.20 -14.27
C LYS A 33 -0.28 -0.75 -13.56
N SER A 34 -0.12 -1.42 -12.42
CA SER A 34 -1.26 -1.88 -11.63
C SER A 34 -1.99 -0.70 -10.98
N LEU A 35 -1.26 0.32 -10.51
CA LEU A 35 -1.83 1.55 -9.94
C LEU A 35 -2.52 2.43 -11.00
N ASP A 36 -2.03 2.43 -12.24
CA ASP A 36 -2.64 3.15 -13.38
C ASP A 36 -4.01 2.60 -13.76
N LYS A 37 -4.29 1.33 -13.46
CA LYS A 37 -5.60 0.70 -13.71
C LYS A 37 -6.67 1.06 -12.69
N ILE A 38 -6.27 1.66 -11.57
CA ILE A 38 -7.18 2.06 -10.50
C ILE A 38 -7.59 3.50 -10.76
N SER A 39 -8.88 3.76 -10.92
CA SER A 39 -9.39 5.05 -11.40
C SER A 39 -9.23 6.23 -10.44
N ASN A 40 -8.90 5.97 -9.17
CA ASN A 40 -8.62 7.00 -8.16
C ASN A 40 -7.51 7.96 -8.59
N ASP A 41 -7.53 9.17 -8.05
CA ASP A 41 -6.43 10.11 -8.27
C ASP A 41 -5.15 9.59 -7.58
N PRO A 42 -3.95 9.93 -8.10
CA PRO A 42 -2.70 9.51 -7.47
C PRO A 42 -2.53 10.02 -6.03
N VAL A 43 -3.13 11.16 -5.72
CA VAL A 43 -3.14 11.79 -4.38
C VAL A 43 -4.52 12.38 -4.15
N GLU A 44 -5.23 11.87 -3.14
CA GLU A 44 -6.54 12.35 -2.71
C GLU A 44 -6.44 12.93 -1.30
N LYS A 45 -7.14 14.03 -1.04
CA LYS A 45 -7.16 14.68 0.28
C LYS A 45 -8.47 14.36 0.97
N GLU A 46 -8.36 13.83 2.18
CA GLU A 46 -9.50 13.48 3.02
C GLU A 46 -10.07 14.72 3.73
N GLU A 47 -11.32 14.63 4.18
CA GLU A 47 -12.02 15.72 4.89
C GLU A 47 -11.31 16.14 6.18
N ASP A 48 -10.65 15.19 6.86
CA ASP A 48 -9.88 15.42 8.09
C ASP A 48 -8.50 16.06 7.83
N GLY A 49 -8.14 16.26 6.57
CA GLY A 49 -6.87 16.84 6.13
C GLY A 49 -5.70 15.86 6.05
N THR A 50 -5.96 14.56 6.20
CA THR A 50 -5.02 13.50 5.81
C THR A 50 -5.04 13.30 4.29
N ILE A 51 -4.11 12.49 3.78
CA ILE A 51 -3.94 12.23 2.36
C ILE A 51 -3.92 10.73 2.13
N MET A 52 -4.61 10.27 1.09
CA MET A 52 -4.46 8.95 0.52
C MET A 52 -3.61 9.06 -0.75
N ALA A 53 -2.52 8.31 -0.85
CA ALA A 53 -1.61 8.40 -1.98
C ALA A 53 -1.30 7.02 -2.56
N LYS A 54 -1.40 6.89 -3.89
CA LYS A 54 -0.88 5.72 -4.61
C LYS A 54 0.64 5.66 -4.46
N ALA A 55 1.17 4.49 -4.14
CA ALA A 55 2.58 4.30 -3.92
C ALA A 55 3.07 2.92 -4.39
N VAL A 56 4.36 2.86 -4.70
CA VAL A 56 5.08 1.61 -4.86
C VAL A 56 5.96 1.39 -3.63
N LEU A 57 5.83 0.20 -3.04
CA LEU A 57 6.71 -0.30 -1.99
C LEU A 57 7.77 -1.22 -2.62
N GLU A 58 9.04 -1.01 -2.28
CA GLU A 58 10.13 -1.96 -2.47
C GLU A 58 10.35 -2.70 -1.14
N SER A 59 10.29 -4.02 -1.17
CA SER A 59 10.66 -4.89 -0.07
C SER A 59 12.17 -5.16 -0.01
N SER A 60 12.64 -5.70 1.11
CA SER A 60 14.05 -6.07 1.31
C SER A 60 14.58 -7.06 0.26
N ASP A 61 13.72 -7.95 -0.25
CA ASP A 61 14.07 -8.88 -1.33
C ASP A 61 14.05 -8.26 -2.74
N LEU A 62 13.93 -6.92 -2.83
CA LEU A 62 13.90 -6.14 -4.08
C LEU A 62 12.68 -6.43 -4.97
N SER A 63 11.58 -6.92 -4.38
CA SER A 63 10.31 -7.01 -5.07
C SER A 63 9.43 -5.78 -4.83
N TYR A 64 8.47 -5.56 -5.72
CA TYR A 64 7.67 -4.35 -5.78
C TYR A 64 6.19 -4.62 -5.58
N TYR A 65 5.56 -3.85 -4.71
CA TYR A 65 4.15 -3.95 -4.37
C TYR A 65 3.45 -2.61 -4.63
N PRO A 66 2.38 -2.57 -5.43
CA PRO A 66 1.51 -1.41 -5.48
C PRO A 66 0.70 -1.32 -4.17
N ALA A 67 0.58 -0.13 -3.64
CA ALA A 67 -0.10 0.13 -2.37
C ALA A 67 -0.74 1.51 -2.35
N PHE A 68 -1.60 1.74 -1.37
CA PHE A 68 -2.06 3.05 -0.95
C PHE A 68 -1.44 3.39 0.41
N LEU A 69 -0.97 4.63 0.55
CA LEU A 69 -0.45 5.17 1.78
C LEU A 69 -1.41 6.20 2.33
N HIS A 70 -1.80 6.02 3.58
CA HIS A 70 -2.50 7.04 4.35
C HIS A 70 -1.48 7.87 5.10
N LEU A 71 -1.46 9.18 4.85
CA LEU A 71 -0.39 10.08 5.26
C LEU A 71 -0.95 11.29 6.01
N HIS A 72 -0.20 11.76 7.00
CA HIS A 72 -0.49 13.02 7.68
C HIS A 72 0.47 14.13 7.19
N PRO A 73 0.07 15.01 6.27
CA PRO A 73 0.98 15.99 5.66
C PRO A 73 1.55 16.99 6.67
N LYS A 74 0.74 17.43 7.65
CA LYS A 74 1.20 18.35 8.71
C LYS A 74 2.19 17.74 9.71
N LYS A 75 2.42 16.42 9.65
CA LYS A 75 3.38 15.70 10.48
C LYS A 75 4.51 15.14 9.61
N LYS A 76 5.00 15.94 8.67
CA LYS A 76 6.13 15.62 7.79
C LYS A 76 5.92 14.38 6.91
N GLY A 77 4.66 14.07 6.56
CA GLY A 77 4.33 12.85 5.81
C GLY A 77 4.33 11.58 6.65
N GLN A 78 4.05 11.67 7.95
CA GLN A 78 3.89 10.48 8.79
C GLN A 78 2.90 9.49 8.14
N ILE A 79 3.34 8.25 7.94
CA ILE A 79 2.48 7.15 7.50
C ILE A 79 1.56 6.75 8.65
N LEU A 80 0.26 6.88 8.42
CA LEU A 80 -0.81 6.44 9.31
C LEU A 80 -1.28 5.02 8.99
N GLY A 81 -1.15 4.59 7.73
CA GLY A 81 -1.52 3.25 7.29
C GLY A 81 -0.95 2.90 5.92
N VAL A 82 -0.74 1.61 5.70
CA VAL A 82 -0.30 1.03 4.43
C VAL A 82 -1.34 0.00 4.00
N TYR A 83 -1.88 0.15 2.80
CA TYR A 83 -2.92 -0.70 2.27
C TYR A 83 -2.45 -1.38 0.98
N PHE A 84 -2.45 -2.70 0.98
CA PHE A 84 -2.13 -3.52 -0.17
C PHE A 84 -3.37 -3.71 -1.02
N ILE A 85 -3.18 -3.83 -2.32
CA ILE A 85 -4.28 -4.02 -3.26
C ILE A 85 -4.51 -5.52 -3.44
N ALA A 86 -5.74 -5.96 -3.30
CA ALA A 86 -6.18 -7.30 -3.63
C ALA A 86 -7.12 -7.27 -4.85
N GLU A 87 -7.01 -8.28 -5.71
CA GLU A 87 -7.93 -8.48 -6.83
C GLU A 87 -9.18 -9.24 -6.34
N SER A 88 -10.35 -8.61 -6.48
CA SER A 88 -11.66 -9.25 -6.34
C SER A 88 -12.35 -9.32 -7.71
N LYS A 89 -13.46 -10.07 -7.82
CA LYS A 89 -14.06 -10.42 -9.13
C LYS A 89 -14.38 -9.21 -10.01
N ASP A 90 -14.83 -8.11 -9.41
CA ASP A 90 -15.27 -6.92 -10.14
C ASP A 90 -14.62 -5.62 -9.63
N GLN A 91 -13.75 -5.69 -8.61
CA GLN A 91 -13.18 -4.51 -7.95
C GLN A 91 -11.80 -4.79 -7.33
N TYR A 92 -11.12 -3.72 -6.94
CA TYR A 92 -9.92 -3.79 -6.12
C TYR A 92 -10.29 -3.51 -4.66
N ASP A 93 -9.81 -4.36 -3.77
CA ASP A 93 -9.96 -4.16 -2.33
C ASP A 93 -8.66 -3.67 -1.72
N LEU A 94 -8.75 -2.79 -0.73
CA LEU A 94 -7.62 -2.27 0.03
C LEU A 94 -7.53 -3.00 1.37
N ILE A 95 -6.45 -3.75 1.57
CA ILE A 95 -6.24 -4.56 2.77
C ILE A 95 -5.09 -3.96 3.57
N PRO A 96 -5.27 -3.65 4.86
CA PRO A 96 -4.19 -3.20 5.73
C PRO A 96 -3.00 -4.17 5.67
N PHE A 97 -1.78 -3.65 5.59
CA PHE A 97 -0.56 -4.45 5.49
C PHE A 97 -0.46 -5.52 6.59
N GLU A 98 -0.86 -5.18 7.82
CA GLU A 98 -0.84 -6.07 8.98
C GLU A 98 -1.65 -7.34 8.76
N LEU A 99 -2.69 -7.28 7.93
CA LEU A 99 -3.52 -8.42 7.54
C LEU A 99 -3.04 -9.03 6.22
N ALA A 100 -2.71 -8.19 5.23
CA ALA A 100 -2.30 -8.63 3.90
C ALA A 100 -1.05 -9.52 3.93
N LYS A 101 -0.12 -9.28 4.85
CA LYS A 101 1.13 -10.04 4.96
C LYS A 101 0.91 -11.53 5.25
N GLU A 102 -0.19 -11.90 5.90
CA GLU A 102 -0.54 -13.30 6.18
C GLU A 102 -0.86 -14.09 4.89
N PHE A 103 -1.15 -13.38 3.80
CA PHE A 103 -1.48 -13.95 2.49
C PHE A 103 -0.37 -13.76 1.46
N ILE A 104 0.78 -13.21 1.88
CA ILE A 104 1.98 -13.10 1.06
C ILE A 104 2.90 -14.24 1.47
N ASP A 105 3.29 -15.09 0.52
CA ASP A 105 4.21 -16.22 0.75
C ASP A 105 5.66 -15.75 0.91
N LYS A 106 5.90 -14.86 1.88
CA LYS A 106 7.21 -14.31 2.25
C LYS A 106 7.27 -14.01 3.74
N SER A 107 8.44 -14.19 4.32
CA SER A 107 8.70 -13.82 5.70
C SER A 107 8.83 -12.30 5.89
N ASP A 108 8.64 -11.84 7.13
CA ASP A 108 8.87 -10.44 7.50
C ASP A 108 10.29 -9.97 7.12
N GLY A 109 11.31 -10.85 7.18
CA GLY A 109 12.68 -10.51 6.81
C GLY A 109 12.91 -10.29 5.30
N GLU A 110 12.04 -10.86 4.46
CA GLU A 110 12.06 -10.66 3.01
C GLU A 110 11.24 -9.43 2.60
N LEU A 111 10.19 -9.11 3.36
CA LEU A 111 9.31 -7.97 3.10
C LEU A 111 9.87 -6.67 3.68
N LEU A 112 10.27 -6.68 4.95
CA LEU A 112 10.56 -5.49 5.73
C LEU A 112 12.06 -5.24 5.91
N PRO A 113 12.48 -3.95 6.04
CA PRO A 113 11.65 -2.75 5.95
C PRO A 113 11.31 -2.38 4.51
N PHE A 114 10.07 -1.91 4.29
CA PHE A 114 9.72 -1.32 2.99
C PHE A 114 10.39 0.04 2.79
N ARG A 115 10.81 0.28 1.55
CA ARG A 115 11.03 1.63 1.02
C ARG A 115 9.85 1.99 0.14
N TYR A 116 9.40 3.24 0.16
CA TYR A 116 8.27 3.65 -0.66
C TYR A 116 8.59 4.84 -1.54
N ARG A 117 7.76 4.99 -2.57
CA ARG A 117 7.61 6.19 -3.39
C ARG A 117 6.15 6.32 -3.80
N THR A 118 5.59 7.51 -3.65
CA THR A 118 4.27 7.82 -4.20
C THR A 118 4.35 8.06 -5.72
N ILE A 119 3.25 7.84 -6.42
CA ILE A 119 3.17 8.08 -7.88
C ILE A 119 3.32 9.57 -8.19
N GLU A 120 2.67 10.42 -7.41
CA GLU A 120 2.85 11.88 -7.43
C GLU A 120 3.42 12.38 -6.12
N LYS A 121 4.10 13.52 -6.15
CA LYS A 121 4.72 14.12 -4.97
C LYS A 121 3.65 14.55 -3.97
N VAL A 122 3.80 14.13 -2.71
CA VAL A 122 2.93 14.59 -1.62
C VAL A 122 3.59 15.79 -0.95
N GLU A 123 2.93 16.94 -1.00
CA GLU A 123 3.45 18.15 -0.36
C GLU A 123 3.60 17.97 1.16
N GLY A 124 4.77 18.31 1.69
CA GLY A 124 5.07 18.19 3.11
C GLY A 124 5.49 16.78 3.57
N ASP A 125 5.56 15.78 2.68
CA ASP A 125 6.18 14.49 2.99
C ASP A 125 7.71 14.57 2.82
N GLU A 126 8.43 14.55 3.94
CA GLU A 126 9.90 14.61 3.99
C GLU A 126 10.56 13.23 3.80
N PHE A 127 9.77 12.15 3.87
CA PHE A 127 10.26 10.78 3.79
C PHE A 127 10.22 10.20 2.37
N GLN A 128 9.64 10.93 1.40
CA GLN A 128 9.68 10.56 -0.02
C GLN A 128 11.12 10.50 -0.50
N LYS A 129 11.61 9.29 -0.75
CA LYS A 129 12.92 9.11 -1.40
C LYS A 129 12.73 9.36 -2.89
N ASN A 130 13.52 10.27 -3.47
CA ASN A 130 13.68 10.42 -4.91
C ASN A 130 14.28 9.13 -5.49
N TRP A 131 13.44 8.15 -5.76
CA TRP A 131 13.79 7.02 -6.59
C TRP A 131 13.93 7.50 -8.01
N PRO A 132 14.88 6.96 -8.79
CA PRO A 132 15.45 7.66 -9.94
C PRO A 132 14.37 8.16 -10.86
N GLU A 133 14.60 9.39 -11.33
CA GLU A 133 13.69 10.20 -12.12
C GLU A 133 12.96 9.36 -13.17
N PHE A 134 11.68 9.67 -13.36
CA PHE A 134 10.97 9.25 -14.56
C PHE A 134 11.71 9.88 -15.76
N SER A 135 12.66 9.16 -16.34
CA SER A 135 13.28 9.54 -17.60
C SER A 135 12.31 9.34 -18.74
#